data_AF-A0A182TBS4-F1
#
_entry.id   AF-A0A182TBS4-F1
#
_cell.length_a   1.000
_cell.length_b   1.000
_cell.length_c   1.000
_cell.angle_alpha   90.00
_cell.angle_beta   90.00
_cell.angle_gamma   90.00
#
_symmetry.space_group_name_H-M   'P 1'
#
loop_
_entity.id
_entity.type
_entity.pdbx_description
1 polymer ?
#
loop_
_entity_poly.entity_id
_entity_poly.type
_entity_poly.pdbx_seq_one_letter_code
_entity_poly.pdbx_strand_id
1 'polypeptide(L)'
;MPEDLNYSIRPVNGVFEVFPTTDATEPIPYHYTRLPDFVLDMQMMCSMIADGPLKSFCYRRLSYLYSKFQLHVLLNELRELASQKAVPHRDFYNIRKVDTHIHAASCMNQKHLLRFIKKTLKNSADEVVTVTKGTPMTLAQVFQSMNLTTYDLTVDMLDVHADRNTFHRFDKFNAKYNPIGESRLREVFLKTDNYLNGKYFANIIKEVASDFEESKYQNAELRLSIYGKSPDEWYKLAKWAIDGNLYSDNI
;
A
#
# COMPACT_ATOMS: atom_id res chain seq x y z
N MET A 1 -15.60 7.52 -23.36
CA MET A 1 -14.22 7.05 -23.59
C MET A 1 -13.81 7.49 -24.99
N PRO A 2 -12.55 7.89 -25.22
CA PRO A 2 -12.07 8.13 -26.58
C PRO A 2 -12.17 6.87 -27.45
N GLU A 3 -12.26 7.04 -28.76
CA GLU A 3 -12.32 5.92 -29.72
C GLU A 3 -11.00 5.14 -29.75
N ASP A 4 -11.10 3.83 -30.02
CA ASP A 4 -9.93 2.96 -30.15
C ASP A 4 -9.15 3.32 -31.41
N LEU A 5 -7.88 3.69 -31.23
CA LEU A 5 -6.97 4.05 -32.31
C LEU A 5 -6.37 2.82 -33.01
N ASN A 6 -6.74 1.60 -32.60
CA ASN A 6 -6.28 0.32 -33.16
C ASN A 6 -4.75 0.12 -33.11
N TYR A 7 -4.08 0.76 -32.15
CA TYR A 7 -2.65 0.57 -31.92
C TYR A 7 -2.35 -0.82 -31.35
N SER A 8 -1.21 -1.37 -31.74
CA SER A 8 -0.72 -2.65 -31.21
C SER A 8 0.42 -2.41 -30.23
N ILE A 9 0.43 -3.12 -29.10
CA ILE A 9 1.50 -3.04 -28.10
C ILE A 9 2.28 -4.35 -28.14
N ARG A 10 3.61 -4.28 -28.28
CA ARG A 10 4.47 -5.47 -28.33
C ARG A 10 5.72 -5.29 -27.48
N PRO A 11 6.18 -6.34 -26.77
CA PRO A 11 7.42 -6.28 -26.00
C PRO A 11 8.64 -6.39 -26.94
N VAL A 12 9.52 -5.39 -26.91
CA VAL A 12 10.80 -5.37 -27.61
C VAL A 12 11.90 -5.26 -26.54
N ASN A 13 12.72 -6.30 -26.40
CA ASN A 13 13.78 -6.37 -25.38
C ASN A 13 13.29 -6.08 -23.94
N GLY A 14 12.06 -6.48 -23.61
CA GLY A 14 11.45 -6.25 -22.28
C GLY A 14 10.83 -4.86 -22.08
N VAL A 15 10.85 -3.98 -23.09
CA VAL A 15 10.14 -2.70 -23.09
C VAL A 15 8.91 -2.83 -23.99
N PHE A 16 7.74 -2.38 -23.52
CA PHE A 16 6.54 -2.35 -24.36
C PHE A 16 6.60 -1.14 -25.29
N GLU A 17 6.57 -1.40 -26.59
CA GLU A 17 6.52 -0.39 -27.65
C GLU A 17 5.14 -0.39 -28.31
N VAL A 18 4.71 0.80 -28.73
CA VAL A 18 3.41 1.01 -29.39
C VAL A 18 3.62 1.11 -30.89
N PHE A 19 2.83 0.38 -31.67
CA PHE A 19 2.87 0.34 -33.12
C PHE A 19 1.56 0.89 -33.70
N PRO A 20 1.60 1.66 -34.80
CA PRO A 20 0.41 2.26 -35.40
C PRO A 20 -0.63 1.23 -35.87
N THR A 21 -0.19 0.05 -36.28
CA THR A 21 -1.03 -1.07 -36.70
C THR A 21 -0.39 -2.39 -36.28
N THR A 22 -1.15 -3.49 -36.35
CA THR A 22 -0.65 -4.85 -36.05
C THR A 22 0.51 -5.28 -36.94
N ASP A 23 0.48 -4.84 -38.21
CA ASP A 23 1.44 -5.23 -39.24
C ASP A 23 2.62 -4.26 -39.38
N ALA A 24 2.57 -3.11 -38.69
CA ALA A 24 3.66 -2.14 -38.71
C ALA A 24 4.95 -2.76 -38.14
N THR A 25 6.08 -2.51 -38.81
CA THR A 25 7.40 -2.97 -38.36
C THR A 25 8.10 -1.97 -37.45
N GLU A 26 7.82 -0.68 -37.64
CA GLU A 26 8.44 0.39 -36.87
C GLU A 26 7.49 0.89 -35.77
N PRO A 27 7.99 1.04 -34.53
CA PRO A 27 7.20 1.58 -33.43
C PRO A 27 7.00 3.08 -33.60
N ILE A 28 5.98 3.60 -32.94
CA ILE A 28 5.82 5.04 -32.74
C ILE A 28 7.04 5.55 -31.94
N PRO A 29 7.72 6.60 -32.38
CA PRO A 29 9.00 7.04 -31.82
C PRO A 29 8.82 7.78 -30.49
N TYR A 30 8.43 7.05 -29.45
CA TYR A 30 8.44 7.55 -28.08
C TYR A 30 9.85 7.51 -27.50
N HIS A 31 10.26 8.59 -26.84
CA HIS A 31 11.54 8.63 -26.15
C HIS A 31 11.47 7.82 -24.85
N TYR A 32 12.37 6.85 -24.71
CA TYR A 32 12.57 6.10 -23.48
C TYR A 32 14.05 5.78 -23.27
N THR A 33 14.46 5.62 -22.01
CA THR A 33 15.82 5.22 -21.66
C THR A 33 15.99 3.73 -21.88
N ARG A 34 17.00 3.34 -22.68
CA ARG A 34 17.30 1.93 -22.91
C ARG A 34 18.04 1.35 -21.71
N LEU A 35 17.88 0.05 -21.50
CA LEU A 35 18.53 -0.65 -20.38
C LEU A 35 20.07 -0.42 -20.31
N PRO A 36 20.84 -0.48 -21.42
CA PRO A 36 22.28 -0.23 -21.36
C PRO A 36 22.62 1.19 -20.89
N ASP A 37 21.88 2.19 -21.37
CA ASP A 37 22.08 3.59 -20.99
C ASP A 37 21.77 3.77 -19.50
N PHE A 38 20.67 3.19 -19.01
CA PHE A 38 20.32 3.19 -17.59
C PHE A 38 21.40 2.53 -16.71
N VAL A 39 21.96 1.40 -17.14
CA VAL A 39 23.02 0.70 -16.39
C VAL A 39 24.30 1.52 -16.33
N LEU A 40 24.68 2.19 -17.43
CA LEU A 40 25.85 3.08 -17.47
C LEU A 40 25.65 4.28 -16.54
N ASP A 41 24.48 4.91 -16.57
CA ASP A 41 24.13 6.02 -15.69
C ASP A 41 24.13 5.59 -14.22
N MET A 42 23.58 4.41 -13.93
CA MET A 42 23.61 3.84 -12.58
C MET A 42 25.05 3.60 -12.10
N GLN A 43 25.91 3.04 -12.94
CA GLN A 43 27.32 2.81 -12.61
C GLN A 43 28.04 4.13 -12.35
N MET A 44 27.81 5.16 -13.18
CA MET A 44 28.34 6.50 -12.98
C MET A 44 27.91 7.07 -11.62
N MET A 45 26.62 6.96 -11.29
CA MET A 45 26.09 7.38 -9.99
C MET A 45 26.72 6.60 -8.84
N CYS A 46 26.89 5.29 -8.96
CA CYS A 46 27.58 4.47 -7.96
C CYS A 46 29.03 4.89 -7.77
N SER A 47 29.77 5.22 -8.84
CA SER A 47 31.13 5.74 -8.76
C SER A 47 31.18 7.09 -8.04
N MET A 48 30.26 8.01 -8.34
CA MET A 48 30.14 9.29 -7.63
C MET A 48 29.82 9.08 -6.15
N ILE A 49 28.89 8.18 -5.82
CA ILE A 49 28.57 7.83 -4.44
C ILE A 49 29.79 7.23 -3.73
N ALA A 50 30.62 6.43 -4.41
CA ALA A 50 31.81 5.82 -3.84
C ALA A 50 32.94 6.83 -3.57
N ASP A 51 32.96 7.96 -4.28
CA ASP A 51 34.02 8.97 -4.21
C ASP A 51 34.16 9.59 -2.81
N GLY A 52 35.34 9.45 -2.22
CA GLY A 52 35.64 9.88 -0.85
C GLY A 52 35.62 11.40 -0.65
N PRO A 53 36.29 12.19 -1.52
CA PRO A 53 36.21 13.65 -1.49
C PRO A 53 34.78 14.17 -1.62
N LEU A 54 33.99 13.65 -2.56
CA LEU A 54 32.59 14.06 -2.76
C LEU A 54 31.74 13.74 -1.53
N LYS A 55 31.86 12.53 -0.97
CA LYS A 55 31.20 12.15 0.30
C LYS A 55 31.52 13.11 1.42
N SER A 56 32.80 13.45 1.59
CA SER A 56 33.28 14.35 2.65
C SER A 56 32.74 15.77 2.47
N PHE A 57 32.70 16.25 1.22
CA PHE A 57 32.12 17.54 0.87
C PHE A 57 30.61 17.58 1.14
N CYS A 58 29.87 16.58 0.66
CA CYS A 58 28.43 16.46 0.90
C CYS A 58 28.11 16.38 2.39
N TYR A 59 28.86 15.61 3.17
CA TYR A 59 28.72 15.55 4.63
C TYR A 59 28.89 16.92 5.27
N ARG A 60 29.99 17.62 4.98
CA ARG A 60 30.23 18.98 5.50
C ARG A 60 29.11 19.95 5.12
N ARG A 61 28.61 19.88 3.89
CA ARG A 61 27.50 20.73 3.41
C ARG A 61 26.20 20.41 4.16
N LEU A 62 25.88 19.13 4.34
CA LEU A 62 24.69 18.71 5.09
C LEU A 62 24.78 19.12 6.56
N SER A 63 25.95 18.95 7.19
CA SER A 63 26.18 19.44 8.56
C SER A 63 26.01 20.95 8.67
N TYR A 64 26.55 21.72 7.72
CA TYR A 64 26.37 23.16 7.66
C TYR A 64 24.88 23.55 7.52
N LEU A 65 24.15 22.90 6.60
CA LEU A 65 22.72 23.16 6.41
C LEU A 65 21.92 22.84 7.68
N TYR A 66 22.24 21.73 8.34
CA TYR A 66 21.62 21.36 9.61
C TYR A 66 21.90 22.40 10.70
N SER A 67 23.16 22.79 10.90
CA SER A 67 23.52 23.83 11.89
C SER A 67 22.87 25.18 11.57
N LYS A 68 22.78 25.55 10.29
CA LYS A 68 22.08 26.77 9.85
C LYS A 68 20.59 26.72 10.20
N PHE A 69 19.94 25.57 10.00
CA PHE A 69 18.54 25.39 10.39
C PHE A 69 18.35 25.44 11.91
N GLN A 70 19.23 24.81 12.69
CA GLN A 70 19.20 24.88 14.16
C GLN A 70 19.32 26.33 14.65
N LEU A 71 20.24 27.11 14.06
CA LEU A 71 20.38 28.54 14.37
C LEU A 71 19.12 29.32 13.97
N HIS A 72 18.53 29.02 12.82
CA HIS A 72 17.26 29.63 12.39
C HIS A 72 16.16 29.40 13.42
N VAL A 73 16.00 28.17 13.91
CA VAL A 73 15.02 27.83 14.95
C VAL A 73 15.29 28.65 16.22
N LEU A 74 16.53 28.65 16.73
CA LEU A 74 16.89 29.41 17.95
C LEU A 74 16.58 30.92 17.84
N LEU A 75 16.79 31.51 16.66
CA LEU A 75 16.58 32.94 16.45
C LEU A 75 15.12 33.31 16.14
N ASN A 76 14.33 32.40 15.56
CA ASN A 76 13.03 32.73 14.97
C ASN A 76 11.84 31.95 15.54
N GLU A 77 12.03 30.94 16.39
CA GLU A 77 10.94 30.09 16.92
C GLU A 77 9.81 30.91 17.54
N LEU A 78 10.12 31.92 18.36
CA LEU A 78 9.10 32.77 18.99
C LEU A 78 8.30 33.59 17.95
N ARG A 79 8.96 34.03 16.86
CA ARG A 79 8.32 34.78 15.78
C ARG A 79 7.44 33.87 14.92
N GLU A 80 7.89 32.65 14.64
CA GLU A 80 7.10 31.63 13.93
C GLU A 80 5.88 31.22 14.75
N LEU A 81 6.05 30.99 16.06
CA LEU A 81 4.96 30.67 16.98
C LEU A 81 3.93 31.81 17.07
N ALA A 82 4.38 33.06 17.15
CA ALA A 82 3.48 34.21 17.12
C ALA A 82 2.71 34.31 15.79
N SER A 83 3.38 34.03 14.67
CA SER A 83 2.75 34.02 13.34
C SER A 83 1.70 32.93 13.19
N GLN A 84 1.95 31.73 13.75
CA GLN A 84 0.97 30.65 13.79
C GLN A 84 -0.25 31.02 14.65
N LYS A 85 -0.03 31.60 15.84
CA LYS A 85 -1.11 32.06 16.73
C LYS A 85 -1.97 33.18 16.13
N ALA A 86 -1.40 33.98 15.24
CA ALA A 86 -2.12 35.05 14.55
C ALA A 86 -3.13 34.53 13.51
N VAL A 87 -3.05 33.25 13.10
CA VAL A 87 -4.00 32.63 12.17
C VAL A 87 -5.05 31.84 12.98
N PRO A 88 -6.23 32.42 13.24
CA PRO A 88 -7.27 31.72 13.99
C PRO A 88 -7.78 30.50 13.23
N HIS A 89 -8.21 29.48 13.96
CA HIS A 89 -8.80 28.24 13.44
C HIS A 89 -7.88 27.38 12.56
N ARG A 90 -6.57 27.67 12.47
CA ARG A 90 -5.56 26.81 11.85
C ARG A 90 -4.61 26.30 12.91
N ASP A 91 -4.75 25.03 13.23
CA ASP A 91 -3.88 24.30 14.13
C ASP A 91 -3.55 22.92 13.55
N PHE A 92 -2.86 22.10 14.32
CA PHE A 92 -2.50 20.75 13.90
C PHE A 92 -3.71 19.91 13.49
N TYR A 93 -4.90 20.11 14.08
CA TYR A 93 -6.09 19.31 13.79
C TYR A 93 -6.77 19.76 12.50
N ASN A 94 -6.71 21.05 12.18
CA ASN A 94 -7.42 21.66 11.04
C ASN A 94 -6.57 21.84 9.76
N ILE A 95 -5.37 21.26 9.73
CA ILE A 95 -4.51 21.19 8.55
C ILE A 95 -4.70 19.84 7.88
N ARG A 96 -4.93 19.85 6.55
CA ARG A 96 -5.02 18.63 5.75
C ARG A 96 -3.66 17.91 5.72
N LYS A 97 -3.66 16.63 6.03
CA LYS A 97 -2.50 15.76 6.06
C LYS A 97 -2.82 14.52 5.24
N VAL A 98 -1.81 14.04 4.50
CA VAL A 98 -1.94 12.86 3.65
C VAL A 98 -0.92 11.83 4.12
N ASP A 99 -1.37 10.61 4.41
CA ASP A 99 -0.46 9.47 4.53
C ASP A 99 -0.12 8.96 3.13
N THR A 100 1.07 9.33 2.65
CA THR A 100 1.56 8.94 1.33
C THR A 100 2.30 7.60 1.35
N HIS A 101 2.34 6.87 2.47
CA HIS A 101 3.06 5.60 2.54
C HIS A 101 2.33 4.54 3.37
N ILE A 102 1.19 4.07 2.86
CA ILE A 102 0.39 3.07 3.55
C ILE A 102 -0.09 1.97 2.61
N HIS A 103 -0.03 0.71 3.07
CA HIS A 103 -0.56 -0.43 2.34
C HIS A 103 -2.02 -0.65 2.74
N ALA A 104 -2.89 -0.91 1.77
CA ALA A 104 -4.32 -1.13 2.03
C ALA A 104 -4.57 -2.29 3.02
N ALA A 105 -3.76 -3.36 2.96
CA ALA A 105 -3.86 -4.48 3.88
C ALA A 105 -3.45 -4.15 5.34
N SER A 106 -2.89 -2.96 5.59
CA SER A 106 -2.47 -2.48 6.92
C SER A 106 -3.07 -1.11 7.27
N CYS A 107 -4.09 -0.65 6.53
CA CYS A 107 -4.69 0.66 6.79
C CYS A 107 -5.59 0.68 8.03
N MET A 108 -6.02 -0.49 8.49
CA MET A 108 -6.90 -0.67 9.64
C MET A 108 -6.12 -0.85 10.94
N ASN A 109 -6.68 -0.37 12.05
CA ASN A 109 -6.16 -0.71 13.37
C ASN A 109 -6.45 -2.19 13.68
N GLN A 110 -5.54 -2.86 14.39
CA GLN A 110 -5.68 -4.24 14.86
C GLN A 110 -6.98 -4.47 15.65
N LYS A 111 -7.38 -3.51 16.51
CA LYS A 111 -8.65 -3.58 17.25
C LYS A 111 -9.86 -3.56 16.32
N HIS A 112 -9.79 -2.76 15.26
CA HIS A 112 -10.85 -2.67 14.25
C HIS A 112 -10.94 -3.97 13.44
N LEU A 113 -9.81 -4.48 12.95
CA LEU A 113 -9.73 -5.78 12.25
C LEU A 113 -10.28 -6.92 13.11
N LEU A 114 -9.87 -7.01 14.38
CA LEU A 114 -10.37 -8.04 15.30
C LEU A 114 -11.89 -7.95 15.48
N ARG A 115 -12.42 -6.74 15.67
CA ARG A 115 -13.87 -6.51 15.79
C ARG A 115 -14.60 -6.92 14.52
N PHE A 116 -14.03 -6.61 13.34
CA PHE A 116 -14.58 -7.00 12.06
C PHE A 116 -14.64 -8.52 11.89
N ILE A 117 -13.54 -9.23 12.21
CA ILE A 117 -13.48 -10.70 12.15
C ILE A 117 -14.52 -11.33 13.08
N LYS A 118 -14.61 -10.86 14.34
CA LYS A 118 -15.61 -11.36 15.31
C LYS A 118 -17.05 -11.12 14.84
N LYS A 119 -17.35 -9.95 14.29
CA LYS A 119 -18.66 -9.59 13.73
C LYS A 119 -19.01 -10.49 12.52
N THR A 120 -18.05 -10.71 11.64
CA THR A 120 -18.23 -11.55 10.44
C THR A 120 -18.46 -13.01 10.83
N LEU A 121 -17.69 -13.55 11.78
CA LEU A 121 -17.87 -14.91 12.28
C LEU A 121 -19.23 -15.10 12.97
N LYS A 122 -19.78 -14.08 13.63
CA LYS A 122 -21.13 -14.14 14.22
C LYS A 122 -22.25 -14.11 13.17
N ASN A 123 -22.08 -13.33 12.11
CA ASN A 123 -23.15 -13.06 11.13
C ASN A 123 -23.11 -13.95 9.89
N SER A 124 -21.95 -14.53 9.58
CA SER A 124 -21.70 -15.25 8.32
C SER A 124 -20.85 -16.50 8.53
N ALA A 125 -21.06 -17.19 9.66
CA ALA A 125 -20.37 -18.42 10.05
C ALA A 125 -20.42 -19.52 8.98
N ASP A 126 -21.57 -19.65 8.31
CA ASP A 126 -21.85 -20.71 7.34
C ASP A 126 -21.44 -20.35 5.90
N GLU A 127 -20.90 -19.14 5.67
CA GLU A 127 -20.45 -18.72 4.35
C GLU A 127 -19.18 -19.51 3.97
N VAL A 128 -19.15 -20.06 2.75
CA VAL A 128 -17.98 -20.78 2.23
C VAL A 128 -16.90 -19.79 1.83
N VAL A 129 -15.72 -19.87 2.46
CA VAL A 129 -14.66 -18.85 2.33
C VAL A 129 -13.39 -19.36 1.68
N THR A 130 -13.20 -20.68 1.58
CA THR A 130 -12.02 -21.29 0.96
C THR A 130 -12.33 -22.71 0.53
N VAL A 131 -11.52 -23.23 -0.40
CA VAL A 131 -11.54 -24.64 -0.80
C VAL A 131 -10.20 -25.23 -0.43
N THR A 132 -10.19 -26.26 0.40
CA THR A 132 -8.96 -26.93 0.83
C THR A 132 -9.02 -28.39 0.44
N LYS A 133 -8.04 -28.84 -0.35
CA LYS A 133 -7.96 -30.21 -0.90
C LYS A 133 -9.24 -30.63 -1.66
N GLY A 134 -9.89 -29.68 -2.34
CA GLY A 134 -11.13 -29.91 -3.10
C GLY A 134 -12.41 -29.85 -2.27
N THR A 135 -12.32 -29.73 -0.94
CA THR A 135 -13.51 -29.59 -0.08
C THR A 135 -13.77 -28.11 0.24
N PRO A 136 -14.98 -27.58 -0.05
CA PRO A 136 -15.36 -26.25 0.38
C PRO A 136 -15.44 -26.20 1.92
N MET A 137 -14.86 -25.16 2.52
CA MET A 137 -14.90 -24.92 3.95
C MET A 137 -15.64 -23.63 4.28
N THR A 138 -16.55 -23.69 5.24
CA THR A 138 -17.22 -22.51 5.80
C THR A 138 -16.27 -21.72 6.70
N LEU A 139 -16.61 -20.45 6.95
CA LEU A 139 -15.85 -19.62 7.88
C LEU A 139 -15.73 -20.29 9.26
N ALA A 140 -16.81 -20.85 9.80
CA ALA A 140 -16.80 -21.60 11.05
C ALA A 140 -15.85 -22.81 11.01
N GLN A 141 -15.86 -23.58 9.91
CA GLN A 141 -14.97 -24.73 9.73
C GLN A 141 -13.50 -24.32 9.63
N VAL A 142 -13.21 -23.16 9.01
CA VAL A 142 -11.85 -22.60 8.97
C VAL A 142 -11.36 -22.31 10.39
N PHE A 143 -12.15 -21.59 11.20
CA PHE A 143 -11.81 -21.31 12.61
C PHE A 143 -11.68 -22.58 13.45
N GLN A 144 -12.58 -23.55 13.27
CA GLN A 144 -12.50 -24.84 13.95
C GLN A 144 -11.24 -25.62 13.57
N SER A 145 -10.83 -25.60 12.30
CA SER A 145 -9.60 -26.28 11.84
C SER A 145 -8.32 -25.67 12.40
N MET A 146 -8.36 -24.41 12.83
CA MET A 146 -7.26 -23.73 13.53
C MET A 146 -7.33 -23.92 15.05
N ASN A 147 -8.32 -24.66 15.56
CA ASN A 147 -8.60 -24.80 16.99
C ASN A 147 -8.75 -23.45 17.71
N LEU A 148 -9.35 -22.47 17.02
CA LEU A 148 -9.58 -21.12 17.55
C LEU A 148 -11.07 -20.89 17.78
N THR A 149 -11.42 -20.43 18.98
CA THR A 149 -12.78 -19.95 19.25
C THR A 149 -12.86 -18.42 19.10
N THR A 150 -14.07 -17.88 18.95
CA THR A 150 -14.33 -16.43 18.95
C THR A 150 -13.82 -15.73 20.21
N TYR A 151 -13.78 -16.44 21.34
CA TYR A 151 -13.33 -15.95 22.62
C TYR A 151 -11.80 -15.84 22.68
N ASP A 152 -11.10 -16.81 22.06
CA ASP A 152 -9.63 -16.88 22.05
C ASP A 152 -8.98 -15.85 21.13
N LEU A 153 -9.74 -15.29 20.18
CA LEU A 153 -9.24 -14.25 19.29
C LEU A 153 -8.94 -12.96 20.05
N THR A 154 -7.66 -12.72 20.31
CA THR A 154 -7.13 -11.48 20.90
C THR A 154 -6.36 -10.67 19.87
N VAL A 155 -6.07 -9.41 20.21
CA VAL A 155 -5.23 -8.52 19.39
C VAL A 155 -3.83 -9.11 19.23
N ASP A 156 -3.29 -9.70 20.29
CA ASP A 156 -1.95 -10.31 20.27
C ASP A 156 -1.88 -11.58 19.43
N MET A 157 -2.97 -12.35 19.32
CA MET A 157 -3.01 -13.50 18.42
C MET A 157 -2.96 -13.10 16.95
N LEU A 158 -3.39 -11.89 16.58
CA LEU A 158 -3.32 -11.44 15.19
C LEU A 158 -1.89 -11.12 14.74
N ASP A 159 -0.89 -11.01 15.62
CA ASP A 159 0.53 -10.75 15.30
C ASP A 159 0.80 -9.65 14.24
N VAL A 160 -0.06 -8.62 14.22
CA VAL A 160 -0.01 -7.47 13.29
C VAL A 160 0.76 -6.27 13.89
N HIS A 161 1.60 -6.51 14.91
CA HIS A 161 2.32 -5.48 15.64
C HIS A 161 3.48 -4.86 14.84
N ALA A 162 3.57 -3.54 14.81
CA ALA A 162 4.69 -2.81 14.23
C ALA A 162 5.88 -2.73 15.21
N ASP A 163 6.86 -3.63 15.06
CA ASP A 163 8.13 -3.64 15.81
C ASP A 163 9.19 -2.69 15.21
N ARG A 164 10.11 -2.17 16.04
CA ARG A 164 11.24 -1.31 15.61
C ARG A 164 12.15 -2.00 14.58
N ASN A 165 12.22 -3.33 14.57
CA ASN A 165 13.06 -4.08 13.63
C ASN A 165 12.43 -4.33 12.25
N THR A 166 11.19 -3.86 12.02
CA THR A 166 10.47 -4.10 10.76
C THR A 166 11.05 -3.30 9.59
N PHE A 167 11.63 -2.13 9.86
CA PHE A 167 12.14 -1.21 8.84
C PHE A 167 13.37 -1.72 8.07
N HIS A 168 14.14 -2.66 8.65
CA HIS A 168 15.39 -3.13 8.05
C HIS A 168 15.31 -4.56 7.47
N ARG A 169 14.17 -5.24 7.63
CA ARG A 169 14.01 -6.67 7.32
C ARG A 169 12.70 -6.92 6.58
N PHE A 170 12.78 -6.97 5.25
CA PHE A 170 11.62 -7.13 4.35
C PHE A 170 10.90 -8.48 4.54
N ASP A 171 11.61 -9.51 4.98
CA ASP A 171 11.07 -10.81 5.40
C ASP A 171 10.14 -10.68 6.63
N LYS A 172 10.56 -9.90 7.64
CA LYS A 172 9.72 -9.60 8.82
C LYS A 172 8.53 -8.68 8.50
N PHE A 173 8.65 -7.84 7.48
CA PHE A 173 7.54 -7.03 6.97
C PHE A 173 6.45 -7.91 6.32
N ASN A 174 6.84 -8.87 5.49
CA ASN A 174 5.90 -9.79 4.83
C ASN A 174 5.14 -10.71 5.81
N ALA A 175 5.81 -11.12 6.90
CA ALA A 175 5.21 -11.92 7.96
C ALA A 175 4.08 -11.17 8.70
N LYS A 176 4.18 -9.85 8.87
CA LYS A 176 3.18 -9.02 9.58
C LYS A 176 1.86 -8.82 8.86
N TYR A 177 1.82 -9.15 7.58
CA TYR A 177 0.57 -9.21 6.84
C TYR A 177 -0.14 -10.55 6.97
N ASN A 178 0.45 -11.57 7.60
CA ASN A 178 -0.19 -12.85 7.91
C ASN A 178 -0.75 -12.81 9.34
N PRO A 179 -2.00 -12.37 9.57
CA PRO A 179 -2.58 -12.48 10.88
C PRO A 179 -2.52 -13.93 11.39
N ILE A 180 -2.07 -14.11 12.64
CA ILE A 180 -1.91 -15.43 13.32
C ILE A 180 -0.75 -16.29 12.77
N GLY A 181 0.07 -15.78 11.84
CA GLY A 181 1.07 -16.59 11.16
C GLY A 181 0.47 -17.66 10.23
N GLU A 182 -0.85 -17.62 10.04
CA GLU A 182 -1.62 -18.58 9.25
C GLU A 182 -2.12 -17.91 7.97
N SER A 183 -1.64 -18.40 6.83
CA SER A 183 -1.91 -17.83 5.51
C SER A 183 -3.40 -17.73 5.17
N ARG A 184 -4.24 -18.57 5.77
CA ARG A 184 -5.66 -18.73 5.44
C ARG A 184 -6.52 -17.56 5.89
N LEU A 185 -6.30 -17.00 7.08
CA LEU A 185 -7.05 -15.81 7.53
C LEU A 185 -6.67 -14.56 6.74
N ARG A 186 -5.39 -14.43 6.39
CA ARG A 186 -4.95 -13.38 5.47
C ARG A 186 -5.66 -13.50 4.13
N GLU A 187 -5.71 -14.69 3.58
CA GLU A 187 -6.33 -14.95 2.28
C GLU A 187 -7.82 -14.60 2.31
N VAL A 188 -8.54 -14.97 3.36
CA VAL A 188 -9.98 -14.69 3.49
C VAL A 188 -10.27 -13.20 3.71
N PHE A 189 -9.55 -12.53 4.60
CA PHE A 189 -9.90 -11.17 5.04
C PHE A 189 -9.11 -10.03 4.38
N LEU A 190 -7.90 -10.29 3.89
CA LEU A 190 -6.93 -9.24 3.49
C LEU A 190 -6.40 -9.40 2.05
N LYS A 191 -7.01 -10.27 1.24
CA LYS A 191 -6.69 -10.42 -0.19
C LYS A 191 -7.86 -10.00 -1.06
N THR A 192 -7.52 -9.38 -2.19
CA THR A 192 -8.46 -8.94 -3.23
C THR A 192 -8.92 -10.10 -4.13
N ASP A 193 -8.03 -11.04 -4.44
CA ASP A 193 -8.31 -12.27 -5.20
C ASP A 193 -8.32 -13.46 -4.23
N ASN A 194 -9.52 -13.95 -3.90
CA ASN A 194 -9.77 -15.12 -3.05
C ASN A 194 -11.11 -15.78 -3.45
N TYR A 195 -11.52 -16.86 -2.77
CA TYR A 195 -12.77 -17.58 -3.08
C TYR A 195 -14.03 -16.69 -3.10
N LEU A 196 -14.05 -15.64 -2.27
CA LEU A 196 -15.15 -14.67 -2.19
C LEU A 196 -14.87 -13.39 -3.01
N ASN A 197 -13.91 -13.42 -3.94
CA ASN A 197 -13.49 -12.27 -4.74
C ASN A 197 -13.21 -11.02 -3.88
N GLY A 198 -12.56 -11.18 -2.73
CA GLY A 198 -12.14 -10.07 -1.87
C GLY A 198 -13.28 -9.31 -1.17
N LYS A 199 -14.48 -9.89 -1.09
CA LYS A 199 -15.68 -9.30 -0.44
C LYS A 199 -15.40 -8.72 0.95
N TYR A 200 -14.75 -9.50 1.83
CA TYR A 200 -14.47 -9.03 3.19
C TYR A 200 -13.43 -7.91 3.22
N PHE A 201 -12.40 -7.99 2.37
CA PHE A 201 -11.39 -6.94 2.30
C PHE A 201 -11.99 -5.62 1.80
N ALA A 202 -12.86 -5.66 0.78
CA ALA A 202 -13.61 -4.50 0.33
C ALA A 202 -14.45 -3.87 1.46
N ASN A 203 -15.17 -4.69 2.24
CA ASN A 203 -15.96 -4.20 3.36
C ASN A 203 -15.12 -3.56 4.46
N ILE A 204 -13.93 -4.10 4.74
CA ILE A 204 -13.01 -3.48 5.71
C ILE A 204 -12.54 -2.12 5.20
N ILE A 205 -12.12 -2.03 3.94
CA ILE A 205 -11.69 -0.77 3.33
C ILE A 205 -12.81 0.28 3.36
N LYS A 206 -14.07 -0.12 3.17
CA LYS A 206 -15.22 0.79 3.35
C LYS A 206 -15.38 1.30 4.77
N GLU A 207 -15.25 0.43 5.77
CA GLU A 207 -15.32 0.87 7.17
C GLU A 207 -14.18 1.86 7.47
N VAL A 208 -12.97 1.62 6.95
CA VAL A 208 -11.84 2.56 7.06
C VAL A 208 -12.11 3.86 6.32
N ALA A 209 -12.62 3.81 5.08
CA ALA A 209 -12.95 4.99 4.29
C ALA A 209 -13.98 5.89 5.00
N SER A 210 -14.98 5.28 5.63
CA SER A 210 -15.96 6.01 6.45
C SER A 210 -15.29 6.75 7.61
N ASP A 211 -14.34 6.12 8.32
CA ASP A 211 -13.59 6.76 9.42
C ASP A 211 -12.74 7.95 8.89
N PHE A 212 -12.19 7.84 7.68
CA PHE A 212 -11.43 8.91 7.02
C PHE A 212 -12.33 10.08 6.56
N GLU A 213 -13.55 9.80 6.08
CA GLU A 213 -14.53 10.82 5.69
C GLU A 213 -15.04 11.62 6.90
N GLU A 214 -15.24 10.95 8.04
CA GLU A 214 -15.51 11.62 9.32
C GLU A 214 -14.32 12.52 9.74
N SER A 215 -13.10 12.10 9.42
CA SER A 215 -11.85 12.81 9.68
C SER A 215 -11.47 13.77 8.55
N LYS A 216 -12.23 14.85 8.36
CA LYS A 216 -12.10 15.87 7.29
C LYS A 216 -10.68 16.27 6.83
N TYR A 217 -9.70 16.26 7.74
CA TYR A 217 -8.33 16.72 7.50
C TYR A 217 -7.30 15.60 7.34
N GLN A 218 -7.73 14.34 7.30
CA GLN A 218 -6.88 13.18 7.10
C GLN A 218 -7.24 12.51 5.79
N ASN A 219 -6.21 12.29 4.97
CA ASN A 219 -6.31 11.57 3.71
C ASN A 219 -5.25 10.46 3.71
N ALA A 220 -5.41 9.46 2.84
CA ALA A 220 -4.44 8.39 2.68
C ALA A 220 -4.33 7.96 1.22
N GLU A 221 -3.10 7.65 0.77
CA GLU A 221 -2.83 7.06 -0.54
C GLU A 221 -2.60 5.56 -0.35
N LEU A 222 -3.69 4.78 -0.40
CA LEU A 222 -3.63 3.33 -0.17
C LEU A 222 -2.93 2.60 -1.32
N ARG A 223 -1.93 1.79 -0.98
CA ARG A 223 -1.26 0.92 -1.95
C ARG A 223 -1.87 -0.47 -2.00
N LEU A 224 -2.23 -0.87 -3.22
CA LEU A 224 -2.64 -2.24 -3.55
C LEU A 224 -1.49 -2.96 -4.26
N SER A 225 -1.43 -4.28 -4.09
CA SER A 225 -0.36 -5.11 -4.67
C SER A 225 -0.84 -5.77 -5.96
N ILE A 226 0.01 -5.75 -6.98
CA ILE A 226 -0.12 -6.54 -8.20
C ILE A 226 1.19 -7.31 -8.36
N TYR A 227 1.08 -8.62 -8.54
CA TYR A 227 2.21 -9.55 -8.56
C TYR A 227 2.68 -9.88 -9.97
N GLY A 228 1.88 -9.61 -11.00
CA GLY A 228 2.19 -9.92 -12.39
C GLY A 228 2.19 -11.44 -12.67
N LYS A 229 1.43 -12.22 -11.90
CA LYS A 229 1.35 -13.69 -12.07
C LYS A 229 0.40 -14.12 -13.18
N SER A 230 -0.60 -13.29 -13.46
CA SER A 230 -1.59 -13.51 -14.51
C SER A 230 -1.90 -12.20 -15.21
N PRO A 231 -2.10 -12.18 -16.54
CA PRO A 231 -2.59 -11.00 -17.26
C PRO A 231 -3.92 -10.46 -16.71
N ASP A 232 -4.77 -11.34 -16.18
CA ASP A 232 -6.09 -10.98 -15.67
C ASP A 232 -6.05 -10.26 -14.31
N GLU A 233 -4.88 -10.15 -13.68
CA GLU A 233 -4.75 -9.60 -12.33
C GLU A 233 -5.25 -8.14 -12.25
N TRP A 234 -4.94 -7.32 -13.27
CA TRP A 234 -5.46 -5.96 -13.38
C TRP A 234 -6.98 -5.92 -13.53
N TYR A 235 -7.53 -6.78 -14.39
CA TYR A 235 -8.97 -6.86 -14.60
C TYR A 235 -9.71 -7.29 -13.33
N LYS A 236 -9.22 -8.32 -12.65
CA LYS A 236 -9.76 -8.80 -11.38
C LYS A 236 -9.72 -7.71 -10.30
N LEU A 237 -8.60 -6.99 -10.19
CA LEU A 237 -8.47 -5.90 -9.21
C LEU A 237 -9.44 -4.76 -9.50
N ALA A 238 -9.56 -4.34 -10.76
CA ALA A 238 -10.51 -3.31 -11.18
C ALA A 238 -11.95 -3.75 -10.90
N LYS A 239 -12.30 -4.99 -11.26
CA LYS A 239 -13.60 -5.59 -10.97
C LYS A 239 -13.89 -5.61 -9.46
N TRP A 240 -12.93 -6.01 -8.64
CA TRP A 240 -13.06 -5.99 -7.18
C TRP A 240 -13.35 -4.58 -6.64
N ALA A 241 -12.67 -3.55 -7.15
CA ALA A 241 -12.90 -2.17 -6.74
C ALA A 241 -14.29 -1.64 -7.15
N ILE A 242 -14.73 -1.97 -8.37
CA ILE A 242 -16.03 -1.54 -8.92
C ILE A 242 -17.18 -2.30 -8.25
N ASP A 243 -17.16 -3.63 -8.23
CA ASP A 243 -18.18 -4.46 -7.58
C ASP A 243 -18.24 -4.18 -6.08
N GLY A 244 -17.07 -3.89 -5.50
CA GLY A 244 -16.90 -3.46 -4.14
C GLY A 244 -17.34 -2.02 -3.90
N ASN A 245 -17.64 -1.18 -4.89
CA ASN A 245 -17.88 0.27 -4.74
C ASN A 245 -16.88 0.95 -3.79
N LEU A 246 -15.59 0.76 -4.06
CA LEU A 246 -14.48 1.28 -3.26
C LEU A 246 -14.06 2.65 -3.78
N TYR A 247 -14.62 3.69 -3.19
CA TYR A 247 -14.31 5.08 -3.50
C TYR A 247 -14.53 5.94 -2.25
N SER A 248 -13.66 6.92 -2.04
CA SER A 248 -13.82 7.98 -1.05
C SER A 248 -13.08 9.23 -1.54
N ASP A 249 -13.53 10.43 -1.15
CA ASP A 249 -12.79 11.66 -1.45
C ASP A 249 -11.46 11.75 -0.65
N ASN A 250 -11.32 10.94 0.40
CA ASN A 250 -10.17 10.95 1.31
C ASN A 250 -9.19 9.78 1.07
N ILE A 251 -9.54 8.80 0.23
CA ILE A 251 -8.77 7.57 -0.06
C ILE A 251 -8.79 7.21 -1.55
#